data_AF-A0A523YHH1-F1
#
_entry.id   AF-A0A523YHH1-F1
#
_cell.length_a   1.000
_cell.length_b   1.000
_cell.length_c   1.000
_cell.angle_alpha   90.00
_cell.angle_beta   90.00
_cell.angle_gamma   90.00
#
_symmetry.space_group_name_H-M   'P 1'
#
loop_
_entity.id
_entity.type
_entity.pdbx_description
1 polymer ?
#
loop_
_entity_poly.entity_id
_entity_poly.type
_entity_poly.pdbx_seq_one_letter_code
_entity_poly.pdbx_strand_id
1 'polypeptide(L)'
;MMGIHKSAVVSSKAEIGPDVEIGPYSIIEDNVTIGRDTVIGAHVVIEGYTQIGERNKISPFASIGGPPQDIGYRGEDTRVIIGNDNVIREYV
;
A
#
# COMPACT_ATOMS: atom_id res chain seq x y z
N MET A 1 8.08 6.61 -17.03
CA MET A 1 7.71 5.50 -16.13
C MET A 1 8.68 5.50 -14.98
N MET A 2 8.19 5.84 -13.79
CA MET A 2 8.94 5.69 -12.55
C MET A 2 8.51 4.35 -11.98
N GLY A 3 9.34 3.31 -12.12
CA GLY A 3 9.11 2.04 -11.43
C GLY A 3 9.25 2.21 -9.90
N ILE A 4 9.69 1.17 -9.21
CA ILE A 4 9.93 1.25 -7.77
C ILE A 4 11.14 2.15 -7.50
N HIS A 5 10.95 3.27 -6.79
CA HIS A 5 12.05 4.16 -6.43
C HIS A 5 13.06 3.44 -5.54
N LYS A 6 14.36 3.71 -5.73
CA LYS A 6 15.44 3.00 -5.01
C LYS A 6 15.42 3.15 -3.48
N SER A 7 14.76 4.21 -2.99
CA SER A 7 14.60 4.46 -1.55
C SER A 7 13.28 3.91 -0.98
N ALA A 8 12.41 3.34 -1.81
CA ALA A 8 11.26 2.60 -1.30
C ALA A 8 11.73 1.29 -0.67
N VAL A 9 11.13 0.93 0.46
CA VAL A 9 11.37 -0.35 1.13
C VAL A 9 10.19 -1.25 0.78
N VAL A 10 10.42 -2.20 -0.11
CA VAL A 10 9.41 -3.15 -0.56
C VAL A 10 9.84 -4.53 -0.11
N SER A 11 8.99 -5.20 0.66
CA SER A 11 9.23 -6.59 1.04
C SER A 11 9.35 -7.47 -0.21
N SER A 12 10.26 -8.44 -0.17
CA SER A 12 10.37 -9.46 -1.22
C SER A 12 9.17 -10.41 -1.28
N LYS A 13 8.29 -10.38 -0.26
CA LYS A 13 7.05 -11.16 -0.22
C LYS A 13 5.83 -10.39 -0.72
N ALA A 14 5.93 -9.06 -0.84
CA ALA A 14 4.86 -8.26 -1.40
C ALA A 14 4.61 -8.63 -2.86
N GLU A 15 3.34 -8.70 -3.25
CA GLU A 15 2.93 -9.02 -4.61
C GLU A 15 2.63 -7.74 -5.39
N ILE A 16 3.56 -7.35 -6.27
CA ILE A 16 3.48 -6.11 -7.03
C ILE A 16 3.09 -6.42 -8.49
N GLY A 17 1.95 -5.87 -8.91
CA GLY A 17 1.45 -6.02 -10.27
C GLY A 17 2.30 -5.28 -11.32
N PRO A 18 2.08 -5.57 -12.61
CA PRO A 18 2.75 -4.87 -13.70
C PRO A 18 2.50 -3.35 -13.66
N ASP A 19 3.51 -2.58 -14.06
CA ASP A 19 3.43 -1.12 -14.23
C ASP A 19 3.04 -0.33 -12.95
N VAL A 20 3.15 -0.94 -11.78
CA VAL A 20 3.00 -0.25 -10.49
C VAL A 20 4.16 0.73 -10.29
N GLU A 21 3.83 1.96 -9.91
CA GLU A 21 4.80 3.00 -9.57
C GLU A 21 4.84 3.19 -8.05
N ILE A 22 6.04 3.20 -7.44
CA ILE A 22 6.20 3.39 -6.00
C ILE A 22 7.18 4.52 -5.72
N GLY A 23 6.66 5.58 -5.10
CA GLY A 23 7.39 6.78 -4.75
C GLY A 23 8.50 6.56 -3.71
N PRO A 24 9.41 7.55 -3.57
CA PRO A 24 10.51 7.47 -2.62
C PRO A 24 10.02 7.32 -1.18
N TYR A 25 10.76 6.55 -0.38
CA TYR A 25 10.55 6.39 1.06
C TYR A 25 9.20 5.77 1.47
N SER A 26 8.49 5.17 0.53
CA SER A 26 7.31 4.37 0.83
C SER A 26 7.72 2.98 1.34
N ILE A 27 6.88 2.41 2.20
CA ILE A 27 7.10 1.12 2.85
C ILE A 27 5.94 0.20 2.47
N ILE A 28 6.26 -0.96 1.91
CA ILE A 28 5.30 -2.01 1.53
C ILE A 28 5.71 -3.30 2.23
N GLU A 29 4.88 -3.79 3.14
CA GLU A 29 5.18 -4.98 3.97
C GLU A 29 4.85 -6.32 3.29
N ASP A 30 5.20 -7.41 3.97
CA ASP A 30 5.17 -8.79 3.48
C ASP A 30 3.83 -9.25 2.90
N ASN A 31 2.70 -8.87 3.52
CA ASN A 31 1.37 -9.40 3.17
C ASN A 31 0.54 -8.45 2.30
N VAL A 32 1.21 -7.59 1.53
CA VAL A 32 0.57 -6.60 0.67
C VAL A 32 0.52 -7.06 -0.78
N THR A 33 -0.64 -6.94 -1.41
CA THR A 33 -0.82 -7.13 -2.87
C THR A 33 -1.27 -5.81 -3.49
N ILE A 34 -0.63 -5.40 -4.59
CA ILE A 34 -0.95 -4.17 -5.34
C ILE A 34 -1.22 -4.51 -6.80
N GLY A 35 -2.41 -4.21 -7.28
CA GLY A 35 -2.85 -4.41 -8.65
C GLY A 35 -2.16 -3.49 -9.66
N ARG A 36 -2.19 -3.89 -10.93
CA ARG A 36 -1.51 -3.22 -12.03
C ARG A 36 -1.85 -1.72 -12.15
N ASP A 37 -0.91 -0.96 -12.71
CA ASP A 37 -1.08 0.46 -13.03
C ASP A 37 -1.45 1.35 -11.81
N THR A 38 -1.32 0.83 -10.58
CA THR A 38 -1.51 1.59 -9.35
C THR A 38 -0.27 2.45 -9.07
N VAL A 39 -0.52 3.70 -8.65
CA VAL A 39 0.52 4.68 -8.32
C VAL A 39 0.50 4.94 -6.82
N ILE A 40 1.63 4.65 -6.18
CA ILE A 40 1.88 4.91 -4.77
C ILE A 40 2.79 6.14 -4.65
N GLY A 41 2.33 7.18 -3.97
CA GLY A 41 3.08 8.40 -3.70
C GLY A 41 4.30 8.17 -2.80
N ALA A 42 5.03 9.24 -2.51
CA ALA A 42 6.15 9.21 -1.57
C ALA A 42 5.65 9.03 -0.12
N HIS A 43 6.46 8.41 0.75
CA HIS A 43 6.14 8.26 2.17
C HIS A 43 4.79 7.60 2.47
N VAL A 44 4.30 6.71 1.60
CA VAL A 44 3.11 5.89 1.88
C VAL A 44 3.54 4.66 2.66
N VAL A 45 2.77 4.29 3.69
CA VAL A 45 2.96 3.04 4.43
C VAL A 45 1.78 2.13 4.12
N ILE A 46 2.08 0.93 3.61
CA ILE A 46 1.10 -0.11 3.35
C ILE A 46 1.55 -1.37 4.09
N GLU A 47 0.79 -1.75 5.10
CA GLU A 47 1.13 -2.79 6.06
C GLU A 47 -0.04 -3.78 6.28
N GLY A 48 0.19 -4.79 7.12
CA GLY A 48 -0.83 -5.81 7.43
C GLY A 48 -1.26 -6.64 6.21
N TYR A 49 -2.41 -7.30 6.31
CA TYR A 49 -3.00 -8.05 5.19
C TYR A 49 -3.83 -7.11 4.31
N THR A 50 -3.16 -6.46 3.36
CA THR A 50 -3.75 -5.41 2.54
C THR A 50 -3.75 -5.78 1.07
N GLN A 51 -4.94 -5.73 0.45
CA GLN A 51 -5.13 -5.89 -0.98
C GLN A 51 -5.56 -4.57 -1.60
N ILE A 52 -4.83 -4.13 -2.61
CA ILE A 52 -5.14 -2.92 -3.38
C ILE A 52 -5.32 -3.34 -4.83
N GLY A 53 -6.46 -2.98 -5.41
CA GLY A 53 -6.78 -3.26 -6.80
C GLY A 53 -5.95 -2.44 -7.79
N GLU A 54 -6.48 -2.32 -9.00
CA GLU A 54 -5.80 -1.72 -10.15
C GLU A 54 -6.07 -0.22 -10.29
N ARG A 55 -5.13 0.50 -10.93
CA ARG A 55 -5.28 1.92 -11.32
C ARG A 55 -5.63 2.85 -10.16
N ASN A 56 -5.25 2.48 -8.94
CA ASN A 56 -5.42 3.35 -7.78
C ASN A 56 -4.36 4.46 -7.78
N LYS A 57 -4.71 5.61 -7.22
CA LYS A 57 -3.76 6.71 -6.98
C LYS A 57 -3.73 7.01 -5.50
N ILE A 58 -2.63 6.67 -4.84
CA ILE A 58 -2.46 6.84 -3.40
C ILE A 58 -1.45 7.97 -3.18
N SER A 59 -1.92 9.05 -2.56
CA SER A 59 -1.14 10.28 -2.39
C SER A 59 -0.18 10.15 -1.20
N PRO A 60 0.84 11.03 -1.11
CA PRO A 60 1.85 10.95 -0.06
C PRO A 60 1.28 10.93 1.37
N PHE A 61 2.00 10.26 2.27
CA PHE A 61 1.68 10.17 3.71
C PHE A 61 0.37 9.44 4.06
N ALA A 62 -0.18 8.64 3.14
CA ALA A 62 -1.25 7.71 3.47
C ALA A 62 -0.71 6.50 4.29
N SER A 63 -1.49 6.06 5.28
CA SER A 63 -1.26 4.86 6.10
C SER A 63 -2.41 3.88 5.85
N ILE A 64 -2.10 2.72 5.27
CA ILE A 64 -3.11 1.75 4.85
C ILE A 64 -2.76 0.38 5.46
N GLY A 65 -3.74 -0.24 6.10
CA GLY A 65 -3.60 -1.61 6.60
C GLY A 65 -3.03 -1.74 8.00
N GLY A 66 -2.75 -0.62 8.67
CA GLY A 66 -2.37 -0.60 10.08
C GLY A 66 -3.43 -1.26 10.98
N PRO A 67 -3.03 -1.75 12.16
CA PRO A 67 -3.93 -2.43 13.08
C PRO A 67 -5.08 -1.51 13.50
N PRO A 68 -6.30 -2.07 13.74
CA PRO A 68 -7.40 -1.31 14.30
C PRO A 68 -7.00 -0.63 15.62
N GLN A 69 -7.51 0.58 15.85
CA GLN A 69 -7.32 1.29 17.12
C GLN A 69 -8.24 0.79 18.24
N ASP A 70 -8.93 -0.33 18.02
CA ASP A 70 -9.82 -0.94 19.01
C ASP A 70 -9.01 -1.56 20.16
N ILE A 71 -9.35 -1.19 21.40
CA ILE A 71 -8.72 -1.72 22.62
C ILE A 71 -8.89 -3.24 22.78
N GLY A 72 -9.84 -3.84 22.09
CA GLY A 72 -10.11 -5.27 22.05
C GLY A 72 -9.20 -6.05 21.10
N TYR A 73 -8.51 -5.38 20.17
CA TYR A 73 -7.65 -6.03 19.19
C TYR A 73 -6.48 -6.75 19.87
N ARG A 74 -6.27 -8.02 19.51
CA ARG A 74 -5.22 -8.91 20.05
C ARG A 74 -4.29 -9.43 18.96
N GLY A 75 -4.31 -8.84 17.77
CA GLY A 75 -3.50 -9.30 16.63
C GLY A 75 -4.22 -10.36 15.79
N GLU A 76 -5.54 -10.30 15.74
CA GLU A 76 -6.36 -11.17 14.89
C GLU A 76 -6.01 -11.00 13.41
N ASP A 77 -6.23 -12.05 12.60
CA ASP A 77 -6.10 -12.01 11.14
C ASP A 77 -7.21 -11.12 10.53
N THR A 78 -6.94 -9.81 10.48
CA THR A 78 -7.80 -8.78 9.90
C THR A 78 -7.25 -8.30 8.57
N ARG A 79 -8.10 -7.78 7.70
CA ARG A 79 -7.74 -7.46 6.30
C ARG A 79 -8.31 -6.13 5.84
N VAL A 80 -7.57 -5.45 4.96
CA VAL A 80 -8.04 -4.28 4.19
C VAL A 80 -8.10 -4.67 2.72
N ILE A 81 -9.24 -4.40 2.07
CA ILE A 81 -9.44 -4.66 0.63
C ILE A 81 -9.93 -3.38 -0.03
N ILE A 82 -9.09 -2.81 -0.89
CA ILE A 82 -9.37 -1.62 -1.71
C ILE A 82 -9.57 -2.09 -3.15
N GLY A 83 -10.66 -1.62 -3.77
CA GLY A 83 -11.00 -1.96 -5.16
C GLY A 83 -10.11 -1.25 -6.20
N ASN A 84 -10.69 -0.98 -7.36
CA ASN A 84 -9.98 -0.35 -8.49
C ASN A 84 -10.34 1.13 -8.63
N ASP A 85 -9.50 1.88 -9.34
CA ASP A 85 -9.79 3.25 -9.79
C ASP A 85 -10.10 4.25 -8.66
N ASN A 86 -9.58 4.02 -7.45
CA ASN A 86 -9.74 4.92 -6.32
C ASN A 86 -8.68 6.03 -6.34
N VAL A 87 -9.05 7.19 -5.80
CA VAL A 87 -8.12 8.27 -5.48
C VAL A 87 -8.11 8.43 -3.97
N ILE A 88 -6.98 8.09 -3.36
CA ILE A 88 -6.73 8.22 -1.93
C ILE A 88 -5.78 9.40 -1.73
N ARG A 89 -6.22 10.40 -0.96
CA ARG A 89 -5.49 11.65 -0.74
C ARG A 89 -4.58 11.55 0.48
N GLU A 90 -3.82 12.61 0.72
CA GLU A 90 -2.79 12.70 1.74
C GLU A 90 -3.38 12.56 3.15
N TYR A 91 -2.60 11.99 4.08
CA TYR A 91 -2.93 11.88 5.51
C TYR A 91 -4.19 11.08 5.84
N VAL A 92 -4.52 10.09 5.02
CA VAL A 92 -5.50 9.07 5.38
C VAL A 92 -4.86 7.88 6.07
#